data_AF-A0A957IW99-F1
#
_entry.id   AF-A0A957IW99-F1
#
_cell.length_a   1.000
_cell.length_b   1.000
_cell.length_c   1.000
_cell.angle_alpha   90.00
_cell.angle_beta   90.00
_cell.angle_gamma   90.00
#
_symmetry.space_group_name_H-M   'P 1'
#
loop_
_entity.id
_entity.type
_entity.pdbx_description
1 polymer ?
#
loop_
_entity_poly.entity_id
_entity_poly.type
_entity_poly.pdbx_seq_one_letter_code
_entity_poly.pdbx_strand_id
1 'polypeptide(L)'
;EVVGKTWRELKLPEAFGVLSDQDRVTVLQTGQPISREFKYNVPYGELEIEFVTNPVLNIKGEIVSFVITARDITERRQTIRAMHRAQKMESLGVLAGGIAHDFNNLLVAMLSQASLAQVHLDESQPAYEHVSKMVQAAEQAATLTRQLLAYSGGGQFTIQPLHLNKLIDESVELLRVALPKQVELQLDLAADLPHIDADV
;
A
#
# COMPACT_ATOMS: atom_id res chain seq x y z
N GLU A 1 19.44 -15.88 38.24
CA GLU A 1 20.20 -17.04 37.76
C GLU A 1 19.29 -17.90 36.87
N VAL A 2 19.71 -18.13 35.62
CA VAL A 2 18.91 -18.75 34.53
C VAL A 2 19.34 -20.20 34.25
N VAL A 3 20.58 -20.56 34.62
CA VAL A 3 21.15 -21.89 34.41
C VAL A 3 20.38 -22.94 35.21
N GLY A 4 20.09 -24.08 34.59
CA GLY A 4 19.38 -25.20 35.21
C GLY A 4 17.85 -25.06 35.25
N LYS A 5 17.31 -23.92 34.82
CA LYS A 5 15.86 -23.67 34.77
C LYS A 5 15.29 -23.93 33.39
N THR A 6 14.09 -24.50 33.36
CA THR A 6 13.25 -24.66 32.19
C THR A 6 12.59 -23.34 31.78
N TRP A 7 12.11 -23.27 30.53
CA TRP A 7 11.34 -22.11 30.07
C TRP A 7 10.08 -21.84 30.92
N ARG A 8 9.50 -22.91 31.51
CA ARG A 8 8.36 -22.81 32.45
C ARG A 8 8.75 -22.11 33.74
N GLU A 9 9.89 -22.47 34.32
CA GLU A 9 10.40 -21.87 35.57
C GLU A 9 10.88 -20.44 35.37
N LEU A 10 11.29 -20.09 34.15
CA LEU A 10 11.61 -18.73 33.73
C LEU A 10 10.36 -17.90 33.37
N LYS A 11 9.17 -18.50 33.43
CA LYS A 11 7.89 -17.88 33.08
C LYS A 11 7.89 -17.27 31.67
N LEU A 12 8.59 -17.91 30.74
CA LEU A 12 8.51 -17.54 29.33
C LEU A 12 7.10 -17.86 28.81
N PRO A 13 6.58 -17.10 27.83
CA PRO A 13 5.22 -17.32 27.35
C PRO A 13 5.06 -18.73 26.77
N GLU A 14 3.95 -19.37 27.12
CA GLU A 14 3.72 -20.80 26.87
C GLU A 14 3.82 -21.18 25.39
N ALA A 15 3.32 -20.31 24.50
CA ALA A 15 3.43 -20.48 23.06
C ALA A 15 4.89 -20.68 22.60
N PHE A 16 5.85 -19.95 23.17
CA PHE A 16 7.28 -20.11 22.84
C PHE A 16 7.86 -21.39 23.41
N GLY A 17 7.52 -21.71 24.65
CA GLY A 17 8.01 -22.88 25.33
C GLY A 17 7.64 -24.19 24.62
N VAL A 18 6.36 -24.32 24.27
CA VAL A 18 5.84 -25.50 23.56
C VAL A 18 6.50 -25.65 22.18
N LEU A 19 6.63 -24.56 21.43
CA LEU A 19 7.27 -24.59 20.10
C LEU A 19 8.76 -24.91 20.21
N SER A 20 9.46 -24.37 21.21
CA SER A 20 10.86 -24.71 21.46
C SER A 20 11.06 -26.19 21.79
N ASP A 21 10.16 -26.80 22.57
CA ASP A 21 10.24 -28.22 22.88
C ASP A 21 10.00 -29.09 21.62
N GLN A 22 9.03 -28.71 20.78
CA GLN A 22 8.76 -29.37 19.50
C GLN A 22 9.93 -29.26 18.52
N ASP A 23 10.55 -28.08 18.44
CA ASP A 23 11.70 -27.85 17.58
C ASP A 23 12.89 -28.70 18.01
N ARG A 24 13.15 -28.82 19.31
CA ARG A 24 14.21 -29.70 19.82
C ARG A 24 13.98 -31.16 19.43
N VAL A 25 12.75 -31.67 19.55
CA VAL A 25 12.41 -33.04 19.11
C VAL A 25 12.65 -33.20 17.61
N THR A 26 12.21 -32.25 16.80
CA THR A 26 12.32 -32.32 15.35
C THR A 26 13.78 -32.20 14.89
N VAL A 27 14.56 -31.28 15.46
CA VAL A 27 16.01 -31.16 15.22
C VAL A 27 16.73 -32.44 15.65
N LEU A 28 16.34 -33.07 16.76
CA LEU A 28 16.94 -34.35 17.20
C LEU A 28 16.69 -35.48 16.19
N GLN A 29 15.50 -35.52 15.59
CA GLN A 29 15.12 -36.54 14.61
C GLN A 29 15.75 -36.31 13.24
N THR A 30 15.87 -35.05 12.81
CA THR A 30 16.30 -34.69 11.44
C THR A 30 17.77 -34.33 11.34
N GLY A 31 18.40 -33.92 12.45
CA GLY A 31 19.73 -33.31 12.47
C GLY A 31 19.81 -31.93 11.80
N GLN A 32 18.68 -31.36 11.35
CA GLN A 32 18.65 -30.08 10.63
C GLN A 32 18.18 -28.95 11.55
N PRO A 33 18.76 -27.73 11.45
CA PRO A 33 18.27 -26.57 12.17
C PRO A 33 16.83 -26.21 11.80
N ILE A 34 16.08 -25.67 12.77
CA ILE A 34 14.74 -25.12 12.54
C ILE A 34 14.74 -23.63 12.85
N SER A 35 14.24 -22.84 11.91
CA SER A 35 13.95 -21.42 12.10
C SER A 35 12.45 -21.18 12.13
N ARG A 36 12.00 -20.35 13.07
CA ARG A 36 10.62 -19.88 13.17
C ARG A 36 10.60 -18.39 13.45
N GLU A 37 9.61 -17.72 12.88
CA GLU A 37 9.37 -16.31 13.13
C GLU A 37 8.03 -16.11 13.81
N PHE A 38 8.01 -15.22 14.80
CA PHE A 38 6.81 -14.90 15.57
C PHE A 38 6.70 -13.41 15.80
N LYS A 39 5.44 -12.96 15.89
CA LYS A 39 5.09 -11.64 16.41
C LYS A 39 4.84 -11.75 17.91
N TYR A 40 5.43 -10.83 18.66
CA TYR A 40 5.31 -10.77 20.10
C TYR A 40 4.99 -9.36 20.57
N ASN A 41 3.90 -9.22 21.31
CA ASN A 41 3.53 -7.95 21.91
C ASN A 41 4.32 -7.75 23.21
N VAL A 42 5.18 -6.74 23.22
CA VAL A 42 5.86 -6.23 24.41
C VAL A 42 5.20 -4.91 24.85
N PRO A 43 5.40 -4.47 26.11
CA PRO A 43 4.77 -3.23 26.61
C PRO A 43 5.05 -1.97 25.76
N TYR A 44 6.10 -1.97 24.95
CA TYR A 44 6.51 -0.83 24.11
C TYR A 44 6.22 -1.02 22.62
N GLY A 45 5.55 -2.10 22.20
CA GLY A 45 5.18 -2.34 20.80
C GLY A 45 5.12 -3.81 20.39
N GLU A 46 4.90 -4.06 19.10
CA GLU A 46 4.99 -5.40 18.50
C GLU A 46 6.43 -5.63 18.00
N LEU A 47 7.04 -6.73 18.43
CA LEU A 47 8.33 -7.21 17.93
C LEU A 47 8.14 -8.42 17.04
N GLU A 48 8.91 -8.49 15.96
CA GLU A 48 9.07 -9.70 15.15
C GLU A 48 10.40 -10.35 15.49
N ILE A 49 10.35 -11.58 16.01
CA ILE A 49 11.53 -12.31 16.49
C ILE A 49 11.67 -13.60 15.69
N GLU A 50 12.87 -13.83 15.17
CA GLU A 50 13.29 -15.11 14.62
C GLU A 50 13.97 -15.93 15.73
N PHE A 51 13.47 -17.15 15.95
CA PHE A 51 14.11 -18.16 16.77
C PHE A 51 14.71 -19.23 15.87
N VAL A 52 15.99 -19.54 16.09
CA VAL A 52 16.67 -20.64 15.40
C VAL A 52 17.19 -21.63 16.41
N THR A 53 16.72 -22.88 16.31
CA THR A 53 17.21 -24.01 17.10
C THR A 53 18.23 -24.77 16.28
N ASN A 54 19.49 -24.76 16.72
CA ASN A 54 20.61 -25.44 16.07
C ASN A 54 21.08 -26.63 16.92
N PRO A 55 21.34 -27.80 16.31
CA PRO A 55 21.99 -28.89 17.02
C PRO A 55 23.47 -28.58 17.27
N VAL A 56 23.98 -29.01 18.41
CA VAL A 56 25.41 -29.04 18.70
C VAL A 56 25.86 -30.48 18.59
N LEU A 57 26.83 -30.72 17.71
CA LEU A 57 27.37 -32.04 17.45
C LEU A 57 28.68 -32.25 18.20
N ASN A 58 28.91 -33.46 18.68
CA ASN A 58 30.24 -33.87 19.14
C ASN A 58 31.14 -34.28 17.96
N ILE A 59 32.38 -34.66 18.26
CA ILE A 59 33.35 -35.12 17.24
C ILE A 59 32.92 -36.40 16.49
N LYS A 60 31.95 -37.15 17.02
CA LYS A 60 31.38 -38.35 16.39
C LYS A 60 30.14 -38.03 15.53
N GLY A 61 29.74 -36.77 15.44
CA GLY A 61 28.54 -36.34 14.73
C GLY A 61 27.23 -36.57 15.48
N GLU A 62 27.29 -36.92 16.77
CA GLU A 62 26.10 -37.13 17.60
C GLU A 62 25.63 -35.81 18.21
N ILE A 63 24.33 -35.57 18.23
CA ILE A 63 23.73 -34.38 18.84
C ILE A 63 23.87 -34.49 20.37
N VAL A 64 24.61 -33.56 20.97
CA VAL A 64 24.86 -33.52 22.42
C VAL A 64 24.14 -32.38 23.13
N SER A 65 23.77 -31.32 22.42
CA SER A 65 22.97 -30.23 22.96
C SER A 65 22.31 -29.40 21.84
N PHE A 66 21.62 -28.34 22.23
CA PHE A 66 20.99 -27.40 21.31
C PHE A 66 21.39 -25.98 21.67
N VAL A 67 21.54 -25.12 20.66
CA VAL A 67 21.69 -23.68 20.83
C VAL A 67 20.47 -23.01 20.19
N ILE A 68 19.75 -22.23 20.99
CA ILE A 68 18.62 -21.43 20.52
C ILE A 68 19.08 -19.98 20.46
N THR A 69 19.00 -19.37 19.28
CA THR A 69 19.25 -17.95 19.09
C THR A 69 17.95 -17.23 18.82
N ALA A 70 17.73 -16.10 19.50
CA ALA A 70 16.63 -15.18 19.23
C ALA A 70 17.18 -13.92 18.57
N ARG A 71 16.61 -13.51 17.43
CA ARG A 71 17.00 -12.28 16.73
C ARG A 71 15.77 -11.42 16.53
N ASP A 72 15.85 -10.16 16.94
CA ASP A 72 14.89 -9.16 16.51
C ASP A 72 15.08 -8.92 15.01
N ILE A 73 14.01 -9.15 14.25
CA ILE A 73 13.97 -8.97 12.80
C ILE A 73 12.95 -7.89 12.41
N THR A 74 12.45 -7.11 13.36
CA THR A 74 11.38 -6.13 13.17
C THR A 74 11.74 -5.12 12.09
N GLU A 75 12.87 -4.43 12.22
CA GLU A 75 13.33 -3.44 11.24
C GLU A 75 13.54 -4.07 9.87
N ARG A 76 14.23 -5.21 9.81
CA ARG A 76 14.48 -5.95 8.56
C ARG A 76 13.17 -6.31 7.85
N ARG A 77 12.19 -6.83 8.58
CA ARG A 77 10.88 -7.22 8.05
C ARG A 77 10.06 -6.00 7.61
N GLN A 78 10.12 -4.89 8.34
CA GLN A 78 9.52 -3.63 7.92
C GLN A 78 10.13 -3.11 6.63
N THR A 79 11.46 -3.11 6.49
CA THR A 79 12.12 -2.72 5.24
C THR A 79 11.72 -3.62 4.08
N ILE A 80 11.73 -4.94 4.25
CA ILE A 80 11.30 -5.89 3.21
C ILE A 80 9.85 -5.63 2.79
N ARG A 81 8.94 -5.41 3.75
CA ARG A 81 7.53 -5.07 3.45
C ARG A 81 7.41 -3.74 2.70
N ALA A 82 8.17 -2.72 3.11
CA ALA A 82 8.20 -1.43 2.44
C ALA A 82 8.71 -1.55 1.00
N MET A 83 9.79 -2.32 0.78
CA MET A 83 10.34 -2.60 -0.55
C MET A 83 9.33 -3.32 -1.44
N HIS A 84 8.67 -4.38 -0.94
CA HIS A 84 7.63 -5.06 -1.70
C HIS A 84 6.44 -4.16 -2.03
N ARG A 85 6.04 -3.29 -1.08
CA ARG A 85 4.98 -2.31 -1.34
C ARG A 85 5.40 -1.31 -2.41
N ALA A 86 6.63 -0.81 -2.38
CA ALA A 86 7.17 0.10 -3.38
C ALA A 86 7.24 -0.57 -4.77
N GLN A 87 7.78 -1.78 -4.86
CA GLN A 87 7.85 -2.55 -6.11
C GLN A 87 6.45 -2.83 -6.69
N LYS A 88 5.48 -3.16 -5.84
CA LYS A 88 4.09 -3.35 -6.27
C LYS A 88 3.48 -2.05 -6.81
N MET A 89 3.77 -0.92 -6.17
CA MET A 89 3.29 0.38 -6.65
C MET A 89 3.95 0.79 -7.97
N GLU A 90 5.25 0.54 -8.12
CA GLU A 90 5.98 0.77 -9.38
C GLU A 90 5.38 -0.07 -10.53
N SER A 91 5.11 -1.36 -10.30
CA SER A 91 4.51 -2.21 -11.35
C SER A 91 3.08 -1.76 -11.71
N LEU A 92 2.30 -1.32 -10.72
CA LEU A 92 0.97 -0.74 -10.95
C LEU A 92 1.07 0.57 -11.73
N GLY A 93 2.08 1.39 -11.44
CA GLY A 93 2.40 2.63 -12.16
C GLY A 93 2.67 2.42 -13.63
N VAL A 94 3.57 1.49 -13.96
CA VAL A 94 3.89 1.15 -15.35
C VAL A 94 2.67 0.62 -16.10
N LEU A 95 1.90 -0.28 -15.47
CA LEU A 95 0.70 -0.86 -16.08
C LEU A 95 -0.38 0.21 -16.32
N ALA A 96 -0.67 1.03 -15.31
CA ALA A 96 -1.66 2.08 -15.39
C ALA A 96 -1.26 3.18 -16.37
N GLY A 97 0.04 3.51 -16.49
CA GLY A 97 0.55 4.43 -17.50
C GLY A 97 0.30 3.95 -18.92
N GLY A 98 0.58 2.68 -19.20
CA GLY A 98 0.27 2.06 -20.51
C GLY A 98 -1.23 2.05 -20.81
N ILE A 99 -2.04 1.61 -19.84
CA ILE A 99 -3.51 1.58 -19.99
C ILE A 99 -4.06 2.99 -20.20
N ALA A 100 -3.62 3.97 -19.41
CA ALA A 100 -4.07 5.35 -19.51
C ALA A 100 -3.71 5.99 -20.86
N HIS A 101 -2.51 5.71 -21.37
CA HIS A 101 -2.10 6.12 -22.70
C HIS A 101 -3.05 5.56 -23.78
N ASP A 102 -3.38 4.27 -23.71
CA ASP A 102 -4.27 3.63 -24.68
C ASP A 102 -5.71 4.15 -24.60
N PHE A 103 -6.21 4.41 -23.39
CA PHE A 103 -7.51 5.07 -23.20
C PHE A 103 -7.52 6.48 -23.77
N ASN A 104 -6.48 7.28 -23.51
CA ASN A 104 -6.36 8.62 -24.09
C ASN A 104 -6.36 8.57 -25.62
N ASN A 105 -5.69 7.59 -26.23
CA ASN A 105 -5.69 7.43 -27.69
C ASN A 105 -7.10 7.17 -28.23
N LEU A 106 -7.87 6.29 -27.59
CA LEU A 106 -9.25 6.00 -27.98
C LEU A 106 -10.16 7.22 -27.78
N LEU A 107 -10.01 7.92 -26.65
CA LEU A 107 -10.81 9.10 -26.32
C LEU A 107 -10.55 10.24 -27.29
N VAL A 108 -9.30 10.50 -27.68
CA VAL A 108 -8.96 11.51 -28.69
C VAL A 108 -9.64 11.19 -30.03
N ALA A 109 -9.61 9.93 -30.46
CA ALA A 109 -10.28 9.51 -31.70
C ALA A 109 -11.80 9.69 -31.62
N MET A 110 -12.43 9.30 -30.50
CA MET A 110 -13.87 9.46 -30.28
C MET A 110 -14.29 10.93 -30.24
N LEU A 111 -13.55 11.77 -29.50
CA LEU A 111 -13.77 13.21 -29.45
C LEU A 111 -13.65 13.82 -30.84
N SER A 112 -12.59 13.48 -31.60
CA SER A 112 -12.40 14.00 -32.95
C SER A 112 -13.57 13.68 -33.87
N GLN A 113 -14.05 12.43 -33.87
CA GLN A 113 -15.17 12.02 -34.72
C GLN A 113 -16.49 12.67 -34.26
N ALA A 114 -16.73 12.75 -32.95
CA ALA A 114 -17.92 13.40 -32.41
C ALA A 114 -17.93 14.90 -32.71
N SER A 115 -16.82 15.60 -32.51
CA SER A 115 -16.71 17.03 -32.84
C SER A 115 -16.88 17.29 -34.34
N LEU A 116 -16.32 16.44 -35.21
CA LEU A 116 -16.53 16.55 -36.66
C LEU A 116 -18.00 16.31 -37.04
N ALA A 117 -18.65 15.31 -36.45
CA ALA A 117 -20.07 15.06 -36.67
C ALA A 117 -20.91 16.26 -36.21
N GLN A 118 -20.58 16.87 -35.08
CA GLN A 118 -21.29 18.03 -34.54
C GLN A 118 -21.21 19.26 -35.46
N VAL A 119 -20.06 19.49 -36.12
CA VAL A 119 -19.89 20.57 -37.11
C VAL A 119 -20.83 20.43 -38.31
N HIS A 120 -21.27 19.20 -38.63
CA HIS A 120 -22.17 18.92 -39.76
C HIS A 120 -23.64 18.76 -39.37
N LEU A 121 -23.99 18.94 -38.08
CA LEU A 121 -25.35 18.82 -37.56
C LEU A 121 -25.91 20.20 -37.21
N ASP A 122 -27.16 20.45 -37.60
CA ASP A 122 -27.92 21.59 -37.09
C ASP A 122 -28.39 21.33 -35.65
N GLU A 123 -28.40 22.37 -34.80
CA GLU A 123 -28.79 22.24 -33.39
C GLU A 123 -30.24 21.76 -33.20
N SER A 124 -31.11 21.96 -34.19
CA SER A 124 -32.50 21.49 -34.16
C SER A 124 -32.64 19.98 -34.40
N GLN A 125 -31.57 19.30 -34.83
CA GLN A 125 -31.61 17.88 -35.12
C GLN A 125 -31.46 17.06 -33.83
N PRO A 126 -32.28 16.03 -33.59
CA PRO A 126 -32.16 15.18 -32.40
C PRO A 126 -30.75 14.55 -32.24
N ALA A 127 -30.07 14.30 -33.36
CA ALA A 127 -28.70 13.78 -33.36
C ALA A 127 -27.68 14.75 -32.73
N TYR A 128 -27.91 16.07 -32.78
CA TYR A 128 -27.01 17.07 -32.18
C TYR A 128 -26.90 16.88 -30.67
N GLU A 129 -28.02 16.68 -29.98
CA GLU A 129 -28.03 16.43 -28.53
C GLU A 129 -27.30 15.13 -28.17
N HIS A 130 -27.47 14.07 -28.98
CA HIS A 130 -26.76 12.81 -28.77
C HIS A 130 -25.24 12.96 -28.94
N VAL A 131 -24.79 13.65 -29.99
CA VAL A 131 -23.36 13.90 -30.23
C VAL A 131 -22.76 14.80 -29.14
N SER A 132 -23.49 15.83 -28.69
CA SER A 132 -23.07 16.68 -27.58
C SER A 132 -22.86 15.88 -26.28
N LYS A 133 -23.77 14.95 -25.95
CA LYS A 133 -23.62 14.03 -24.81
C LYS A 133 -22.42 13.09 -24.98
N MET A 134 -22.12 12.64 -26.20
CA MET A 134 -20.93 11.82 -26.46
C MET A 134 -19.63 12.59 -26.21
N VAL A 135 -19.56 13.86 -26.64
CA VAL A 135 -18.40 14.73 -26.38
C VAL A 135 -18.20 14.91 -24.88
N GLN A 136 -19.26 15.27 -24.14
CA GLN A 136 -19.19 15.43 -22.69
C GLN A 136 -18.74 14.15 -21.97
N ALA A 137 -19.26 12.98 -22.37
CA ALA A 137 -18.87 11.71 -21.79
C ALA A 137 -17.39 11.38 -22.07
N ALA A 138 -16.88 11.69 -23.27
CA ALA A 138 -15.49 11.49 -23.62
C ALA A 138 -14.54 12.41 -22.84
N GLU A 139 -14.93 13.67 -22.61
CA GLU A 139 -14.17 14.61 -21.77
C GLU A 139 -14.10 14.18 -20.29
N GLN A 140 -15.22 13.67 -19.76
CA GLN A 140 -15.27 13.09 -18.42
C GLN A 140 -14.36 11.85 -18.31
N ALA A 141 -14.42 10.94 -19.29
CA ALA A 141 -13.56 9.77 -19.33
C ALA A 141 -12.07 10.15 -19.44
N ALA A 142 -11.73 11.20 -20.18
CA ALA A 142 -10.35 11.70 -20.26
C ALA A 142 -9.87 12.25 -18.91
N THR A 143 -10.76 12.90 -18.16
CA THR A 143 -10.46 13.40 -16.81
C THR A 143 -10.20 12.25 -15.84
N LEU A 144 -11.04 11.21 -15.85
CA LEU A 144 -10.83 10.02 -15.04
C LEU A 144 -9.54 9.29 -15.41
N THR A 145 -9.21 9.22 -16.70
CA THR A 145 -7.97 8.60 -17.19
C THR A 145 -6.73 9.36 -16.70
N ARG A 146 -6.77 10.69 -16.69
CA ARG A 146 -5.70 11.52 -16.10
C ARG A 146 -5.56 11.32 -14.59
N GLN A 147 -6.67 11.22 -13.87
CA GLN A 147 -6.66 10.93 -12.43
C GLN A 147 -6.07 9.55 -12.12
N LEU A 148 -6.39 8.54 -12.95
CA LEU A 148 -5.79 7.20 -12.85
C LEU A 148 -4.27 7.25 -13.05
N LEU A 149 -3.80 8.03 -14.03
CA LEU A 149 -2.38 8.21 -14.30
C LEU A 149 -1.66 8.90 -13.13
N ALA A 150 -2.23 9.98 -12.59
CA ALA A 150 -1.71 10.70 -11.43
C ALA A 150 -1.61 9.79 -10.20
N TYR A 151 -2.67 9.02 -9.91
CA TYR A 151 -2.69 8.07 -8.81
C TYR A 151 -1.64 6.95 -8.95
N SER A 152 -1.32 6.58 -10.20
CA SER A 152 -0.34 5.56 -10.51
C SER A 152 1.12 6.06 -10.50
N GLY A 153 1.33 7.35 -10.24
CA GLY A 153 2.67 7.97 -10.24
C GLY A 153 3.24 8.20 -11.65
N GLY A 154 2.43 8.04 -12.69
CA GLY A 154 2.80 8.26 -14.10
C GLY A 154 2.49 9.66 -14.63
N GLY A 155 2.00 10.57 -13.78
CA GLY A 155 1.77 11.98 -14.13
C GLY A 155 3.09 12.75 -14.17
N GLN A 156 3.21 13.72 -15.07
CA GLN A 156 4.28 14.69 -15.01
C GLN A 156 3.97 15.63 -13.84
N PHE A 157 4.72 15.49 -12.74
CA PHE A 157 4.56 16.34 -11.56
C PHE A 157 4.66 17.80 -11.99
N THR A 158 3.55 18.53 -11.91
CA THR A 158 3.53 19.96 -12.19
C THR A 158 3.54 20.66 -10.86
N ILE A 159 4.75 20.87 -10.34
CA ILE A 159 4.93 21.64 -9.12
C ILE A 159 4.53 23.08 -9.41
N GLN A 160 3.44 23.51 -8.79
CA GLN A 160 2.96 24.89 -8.85
C GLN A 160 2.56 25.39 -7.47
N PRO A 161 2.64 26.72 -7.23
CA PRO A 161 2.22 27.31 -5.96
C PRO A 161 0.74 27.06 -5.72
N LEU A 162 0.41 26.32 -4.67
CA LEU A 162 -0.95 25.90 -4.33
C LEU A 162 -1.47 26.65 -3.10
N HIS A 163 -2.71 27.14 -3.18
CA HIS A 163 -3.44 27.70 -2.06
C HIS A 163 -4.26 26.60 -1.35
N LEU A 164 -3.73 26.05 -0.26
CA LEU A 164 -4.30 24.89 0.44
C LEU A 164 -5.78 25.04 0.80
N ASN A 165 -6.19 26.19 1.35
CA ASN A 165 -7.61 26.38 1.73
C ASN A 165 -8.55 26.27 0.52
N LYS A 166 -8.12 26.72 -0.66
CA LYS A 166 -8.94 26.68 -1.87
C LYS A 166 -9.11 25.25 -2.37
N LEU A 167 -8.03 24.45 -2.34
CA LEU A 167 -8.09 23.02 -2.66
C LEU A 167 -9.01 22.26 -1.69
N ILE A 168 -8.92 22.58 -0.40
CA ILE A 168 -9.77 21.98 0.63
C ILE A 168 -11.23 22.33 0.37
N ASP A 169 -11.55 23.59 0.07
CA ASP A 169 -12.92 24.02 -0.25
C ASP A 169 -13.49 23.26 -1.47
N GLU A 170 -12.72 23.14 -2.56
CA GLU A 170 -13.11 22.36 -3.75
C GLU A 170 -13.35 20.87 -3.43
N SER A 171 -12.53 20.29 -2.56
CA SER A 171 -12.67 18.89 -2.13
C SER A 171 -13.85 18.67 -1.17
N VAL A 172 -14.14 19.66 -0.34
CA VAL A 172 -15.22 19.63 0.65
C VAL A 172 -16.59 19.58 -0.01
N GLU A 173 -16.78 20.28 -1.14
CA GLU A 173 -18.02 20.21 -1.92
C GLU A 173 -18.32 18.77 -2.37
N LEU A 174 -17.32 18.04 -2.84
CA LEU A 174 -17.47 16.62 -3.21
C LEU A 174 -17.75 15.73 -1.99
N LEU A 175 -17.06 15.98 -0.87
CA LEU A 175 -17.26 15.24 0.38
C LEU A 175 -18.66 15.45 0.98
N ARG A 176 -19.21 16.67 0.91
CA ARG A 176 -20.57 16.98 1.38
C ARG A 176 -21.63 16.16 0.65
N VAL A 177 -21.42 15.85 -0.62
CA VAL A 177 -22.32 14.99 -1.42
C VAL A 177 -22.18 13.52 -1.05
N ALA A 178 -20.96 13.06 -0.74
CA ALA A 178 -20.67 11.67 -0.41
C ALA A 178 -21.03 11.28 1.04
N LEU A 179 -21.03 12.24 1.97
CA LEU A 179 -21.27 11.98 3.39
C LEU A 179 -22.76 11.78 3.70
N PRO A 180 -23.11 10.84 4.60
CA PRO A 180 -24.48 10.71 5.11
C PRO A 180 -24.93 11.99 5.83
N LYS A 181 -26.21 12.35 5.73
CA LYS A 181 -26.80 13.57 6.34
C LYS A 181 -26.62 13.70 7.87
N GLN A 182 -26.18 12.64 8.55
CA GLN A 182 -25.96 12.60 9.99
C GLN A 182 -24.51 12.95 10.39
N VAL A 183 -23.62 13.16 9.43
CA VAL A 183 -22.21 13.51 9.67
C VAL A 183 -22.04 15.01 9.51
N GLU A 184 -21.55 15.67 10.56
CA GLU A 184 -21.19 17.09 10.52
C GLU A 184 -19.71 17.24 10.12
N LEU A 185 -19.45 18.05 9.10
CA LEU A 185 -18.11 18.36 8.63
C LEU A 185 -17.70 19.76 9.13
N GLN A 186 -16.73 19.81 10.03
CA GLN A 186 -16.15 21.05 10.54
C GLN A 186 -14.73 21.23 9.97
N LEU A 187 -14.45 22.43 9.48
CA LEU A 187 -13.14 22.82 8.95
C LEU A 187 -12.51 23.82 9.91
N ASP A 188 -11.33 23.48 10.42
CA ASP A 188 -10.48 24.38 11.22
C ASP A 188 -9.26 24.75 10.40
N LEU A 189 -9.38 25.80 9.59
CA LEU A 189 -8.37 26.24 8.64
C LEU A 189 -7.78 27.59 9.08
N ALA A 190 -6.46 27.71 9.02
CA ALA A 190 -5.78 28.99 9.22
C ALA A 190 -6.01 29.92 8.01
N ALA A 191 -6.36 31.19 8.25
CA ALA A 191 -6.74 32.14 7.19
C ALA A 191 -5.58 32.51 6.25
N ASP A 192 -4.36 32.67 6.81
CA ASP A 192 -3.19 33.19 6.09
C ASP A 192 -2.11 32.11 5.94
N LEU A 193 -2.43 31.01 5.25
CA LEU A 193 -1.44 29.99 4.92
C LEU A 193 -0.58 30.45 3.73
N PRO A 194 0.76 30.30 3.81
CA PRO A 194 1.61 30.51 2.64
C PRO A 194 1.28 29.49 1.55
N HIS A 195 1.52 29.86 0.30
CA HIS A 195 1.43 28.90 -0.80
C HIS A 195 2.49 27.82 -0.61
N ILE A 196 2.13 26.58 -0.92
CA ILE A 196 3.06 25.46 -0.95
C ILE A 196 3.30 25.04 -2.39
N ASP A 197 4.54 24.68 -2.69
CA ASP A 197 4.87 24.05 -3.96
C ASP A 197 4.48 22.56 -3.86
N ALA A 198 3.43 22.19 -4.58
CA ALA A 198 2.88 20.85 -4.58
C ALA A 198 2.45 20.45 -6.00
N ASP A 199 2.31 19.13 -6.21
CA ASP A 199 1.75 18.58 -7.43
C ASP A 199 0.22 18.62 -7.40
N VAL A 200 -0.40 18.85 -8.57
CA VAL A 200 -1.85 19.06 -8.73
C VAL A 200 -2.41 18.17 -9.82
#